data_AF-A0A5C3P031-F1
#
_entry.id   AF-A0A5C3P031-F1
#
_cell.length_a   1.000
_cell.length_b   1.000
_cell.length_c   1.000
_cell.angle_alpha   90.00
_cell.angle_beta   90.00
_cell.angle_gamma   90.00
#
_symmetry.space_group_name_H-M   'P 1'
#
loop_
_entity.id
_entity.type
_entity.pdbx_description
1 polymer ?
#
loop_
_entity_poly.entity_id
_entity_poly.type
_entity_poly.pdbx_seq_one_letter_code
_entity_poly.pdbx_strand_id
1 'polypeptide(L)' 'PTSFSPDAILKHVTILIVTGDQALALASEVAFQNVLVVMRPKTRKSELPTRTTVRTRITNEYVLYLDGL' A
#
# COMPACT_ATOMS: atom_id res chain seq x y z
N PRO A 1 -5.32 1.70 14.11
CA PRO A 1 -3.98 1.11 13.82
C PRO A 1 -2.99 1.48 14.91
N THR A 2 -2.30 0.49 15.49
CA THR A 2 -1.40 0.68 16.64
C THR A 2 -0.06 1.32 16.25
N SER A 3 0.31 1.30 14.97
CA SER A 3 1.39 2.12 14.41
C SER A 3 1.06 2.52 12.97
N PHE A 4 1.13 3.83 12.69
CA PHE A 4 1.10 4.36 11.32
C PHE A 4 2.55 4.46 10.83
N SER A 5 3.08 3.36 10.29
CA SER A 5 4.37 3.31 9.62
C SER A 5 4.21 3.21 8.10
N PRO A 6 5.20 3.63 7.31
CA PRO A 6 5.14 3.49 5.84
C PRO A 6 4.94 2.05 5.37
N ASP A 7 5.59 1.08 6.03
CA ASP A 7 5.41 -0.34 5.73
C ASP A 7 4.00 -0.84 6.07
N ALA A 8 3.44 -0.41 7.22
CA ALA A 8 2.07 -0.78 7.58
C ALA A 8 1.05 -0.20 6.58
N ILE A 9 1.23 1.05 6.15
CA ILE A 9 0.39 1.67 5.11
C ILE A 9 0.51 0.85 3.82
N LEU A 10 1.73 0.56 3.36
CA LEU A 10 1.95 -0.20 2.13
C LEU A 10 1.30 -1.59 2.21
N LYS A 11 1.49 -2.32 3.32
CA LYS A 11 0.88 -3.62 3.56
C LYS A 11 -0.65 -3.56 3.49
N HIS A 12 -1.27 -2.65 4.24
CA HIS A 12 -2.74 -2.58 4.29
C HIS A 12 -3.36 -2.08 2.97
N VAL A 13 -2.71 -1.16 2.26
CA VAL A 13 -3.15 -0.72 0.93
C VAL A 13 -3.02 -1.85 -0.09
N THR A 14 -1.93 -2.63 -0.04
CA THR A 14 -1.79 -3.82 -0.88
C THR A 14 -2.92 -4.83 -0.62
N ILE A 15 -3.20 -5.14 0.65
CA ILE A 15 -4.31 -6.04 1.01
C ILE A 15 -5.63 -5.51 0.47
N LEU A 16 -5.96 -4.23 0.72
CA LEU A 16 -7.19 -3.60 0.22
C LEU A 16 -7.34 -3.75 -1.29
N ILE A 17 -6.26 -3.50 -2.04
CA ILE A 17 -6.28 -3.57 -3.50
C ILE A 17 -6.52 -5.00 -3.99
N VAL A 18 -5.81 -5.98 -3.41
CA VAL A 18 -5.92 -7.38 -3.83
C VAL A 18 -7.27 -7.99 -3.41
N THR A 19 -7.69 -7.81 -2.16
CA THR A 19 -8.92 -8.43 -1.64
C THR A 19 -10.18 -7.70 -2.08
N GLY A 20 -10.07 -6.41 -2.39
CA GLY A 20 -11.19 -5.58 -2.86
C GLY A 20 -11.30 -5.49 -4.38
N ASP A 21 -10.51 -6.26 -5.13
CA ASP A 21 -10.41 -6.24 -6.60
C ASP A 21 -10.33 -4.81 -7.18
N GLN A 22 -9.51 -3.98 -6.55
CA GLN A 22 -9.33 -2.58 -6.96
C GLN A 22 -8.23 -2.46 -8.00
N ALA A 23 -8.32 -1.44 -8.86
CA ALA A 23 -7.23 -1.13 -9.77
C ALA A 23 -5.97 -0.70 -8.99
N LEU A 24 -4.79 -1.15 -9.41
CA LEU A 24 -3.50 -0.71 -8.85
C LEU A 24 -3.30 0.82 -8.89
N ALA A 25 -4.00 1.51 -9.79
CA ALA A 25 -4.00 2.96 -9.91
C ALA A 25 -4.54 3.66 -8.65
N LEU A 26 -5.40 3.00 -7.85
CA LEU A 26 -5.95 3.54 -6.61
C LEU A 26 -4.86 4.01 -5.63
N ALA A 27 -3.74 3.28 -5.56
CA ALA A 27 -2.61 3.63 -4.70
C ALA A 27 -1.98 4.99 -5.03
N SER A 28 -2.13 5.45 -6.28
CA SER A 28 -1.62 6.74 -6.76
C SER A 28 -2.72 7.78 -6.97
N GLU A 29 -3.96 7.46 -6.62
CA GLU A 29 -5.08 8.39 -6.73
C GLU A 29 -4.98 9.45 -5.62
N VAL A 30 -5.16 10.71 -5.99
CA VAL A 30 -4.86 11.86 -5.11
C VAL A 30 -5.86 11.93 -3.96
N ALA A 31 -7.15 11.70 -4.20
CA ALA A 31 -8.15 11.71 -3.13
C ALA A 31 -7.90 10.58 -2.12
N PHE A 32 -7.53 9.39 -2.59
CA PHE A 32 -7.14 8.27 -1.74
C PHE A 32 -5.89 8.58 -0.91
N GLN A 33 -4.85 9.13 -1.54
CA GLN A 33 -3.65 9.57 -0.82
C GLN A 33 -3.96 10.67 0.22
N ASN A 34 -4.86 11.60 -0.08
CA ASN A 34 -5.31 12.61 0.87
C ASN A 34 -5.98 11.98 2.10
N VAL A 35 -6.80 10.94 1.92
CA VAL A 35 -7.39 10.18 3.03
C VAL A 35 -6.29 9.59 3.92
N LEU A 36 -5.24 9.01 3.34
CA LEU A 36 -4.10 8.48 4.09
C LEU A 36 -3.35 9.57 4.87
N VAL A 37 -3.17 10.75 4.27
CA VAL A 37 -2.54 11.91 4.92
C VAL A 37 -3.39 12.43 6.08
N VAL A 38 -4.72 12.50 5.92
CA VAL A 38 -5.65 12.90 6.99
C VAL A 38 -5.63 11.91 8.15
N MET A 39 -5.55 10.61 7.86
CA MET A 39 -5.44 9.56 8.87
C MET A 39 -4.15 9.65 9.72
N ARG A 40 -3.07 10.24 9.19
CA ARG A 40 -1.84 10.52 9.93
C ARG A 40 -1.25 11.87 9.53
N PRO A 41 -1.65 12.96 10.22
CA PRO A 41 -1.07 14.28 10.00
C PRO A 41 0.45 14.21 10.17
N LYS A 42 1.21 14.83 9.25
CA LYS A 42 2.68 14.75 9.07
C LYS A 42 3.20 13.59 8.20
N THR A 43 2.33 12.80 7.57
CA THR A 43 2.77 11.87 6.53
C THR A 43 3.46 12.63 5.40
N ARG A 44 4.69 12.24 5.08
CA ARG A 44 5.47 12.78 3.96
C ARG A 44 5.04 12.08 2.68
N LYS A 45 5.15 12.78 1.55
CA LYS A 45 4.86 12.20 0.23
C LYS A 45 5.66 10.92 -0.06
N SER A 46 6.89 10.82 0.44
CA SER A 46 7.76 9.64 0.31
C SER A 46 7.27 8.41 1.10
N GLU A 47 6.40 8.61 2.09
CA GLU A 47 5.82 7.54 2.89
C GLU A 47 4.52 6.99 2.28
N LEU A 48 3.96 7.68 1.27
CA LEU A 48 2.73 7.26 0.61
C LEU A 48 3.00 6.15 -0.39
N PRO A 49 2.08 5.17 -0.48
CA PRO A 49 2.18 4.12 -1.47
C PRO A 49 2.01 4.70 -2.88
N THR A 50 2.64 4.04 -3.84
CA THR A 50 2.47 4.30 -5.26
C THR A 50 2.05 3.01 -5.96
N ARG A 51 1.52 3.13 -7.17
CA ARG A 51 1.23 1.98 -8.04
C ARG A 51 2.42 1.01 -8.13
N THR A 52 3.63 1.55 -8.29
CA THR A 52 4.85 0.75 -8.44
C THR A 52 5.19 0.01 -7.15
N THR A 53 5.17 0.69 -5.99
CA THR A 53 5.53 0.05 -4.71
C THR A 53 4.52 -1.03 -4.32
N VAL A 54 3.23 -0.81 -4.59
CA VAL A 54 2.18 -1.83 -4.37
C VAL A 54 2.41 -3.04 -5.27
N ARG A 55 2.66 -2.82 -6.58
CA ARG A 55 2.94 -3.90 -7.53
C ARG A 55 4.17 -4.71 -7.11
N THR A 56 5.27 -4.04 -6.77
CA THR A 56 6.49 -4.71 -6.30
C THR A 56 6.22 -5.54 -5.06
N ARG A 57 5.45 -5.02 -4.09
CA ARG A 57 5.10 -5.78 -2.89
C ARG A 57 4.30 -7.05 -3.22
N ILE A 58 3.30 -6.95 -4.11
CA ILE A 58 2.52 -8.12 -4.54
C ILE A 58 3.43 -9.17 -5.17
N THR A 59 4.31 -8.77 -6.10
CA THR A 59 5.27 -9.68 -6.73
C THR A 59 6.18 -10.33 -5.68
N ASN A 60 6.72 -9.56 -4.74
CA ASN A 60 7.60 -10.09 -3.70
C ASN A 60 6.87 -11.06 -2.78
N GLU A 61 5.65 -10.75 -2.33
CA GLU A 61 4.86 -11.66 -1.49
C GLU A 61 4.49 -12.94 -2.25
N TYR A 62 4.21 -12.86 -3.54
CA TYR A 62 3.96 -14.02 -4.40
C TYR A 62 5.22 -14.90 -4.55
N VAL A 63 6.38 -14.30 -4.83
CA VAL A 63 7.65 -15.04 -4.92
C VAL A 63 7.99 -15.70 -3.59
N LEU A 64 7.87 -14.98 -2.47
CA LEU A 64 8.09 -15.55 -1.13
C LEU A 64 7.17 -16.72 -0.83
N TYR A 65 5.91 -16.66 -1.29
CA TYR A 65 4.98 -17.77 -1.15
C TYR A 65 5.41 -18.99 -1.98
N LEU A 66 5.89 -18.79 -3.21
CA LEU A 66 6.40 -19.86 -4.06
C LEU A 66 7.71 -20.46 -3.54
N ASP A 67 8.63 -19.65 -3.02
CA ASP A 67 9.91 -20.11 -2.47
C ASP A 67 9.74 -20.91 -1.17
N GLY A 68 8.64 -20.68 -0.45
CA GLY A 68 8.27 -21.43 0.75
C GLY A 68 7.49 -22.72 0.49
N LEU A 69 7.27 -23.07 -0.78
CA LEU A 69 6.49 -24.21 -1.28
C LEU A 69 7.41 -25.31 -1.82
#